data_AF-A0A257H8C2-F1
#
_entry.id   AF-A0A257H8C2-F1
#
_cell.length_a   1.000
_cell.length_b   1.000
_cell.length_c   1.000
_cell.angle_alpha   90.00
_cell.angle_beta   90.00
_cell.angle_gamma   90.00
#
_symmetry.space_group_name_H-M   'P 1'
#
loop_
_entity.id
_entity.type
_entity.pdbx_description
1 polymer ?
#
loop_
_entity_poly.entity_id
_entity_poly.type
_entity_poly.pdbx_seq_one_letter_code
_entity_poly.pdbx_strand_id
1 'polypeptide(L)'
;EEGCGFSFGKSPAGRTFELAEVEQVLRDKHIGPLDGFRSKAGWPFVAEMVIKFDEEAKNYKLEFDFGDDKAGEEDGEIIDFSAQTALGACPKCGGNVFEHGKNYVCEKSVPTDAQATPSCDFKSGQIILQQPIEREQMQKLLATGKTDMLEKFVSMRTRRAFKAMLAWDAEAGKVNFEFAPSKFPPRKTAAATKRGAAPATTTPSKAKKATTKKAVKTTADKVTKPKAPRKTTAASGKTPSAALAAVIGADAIARPQVMKKLWDYIKANNLQDAKDKRSINADAKLLEVFGKPQVTMFELAGIAGKHLS
;
A
#
# COMPACT_ATOMS: atom_id res chain seq x y z
N GLU A 1 -6.61 -17.86 52.90
CA GLU A 1 -6.96 -18.20 51.51
C GLU A 1 -6.15 -17.28 50.61
N GLU A 2 -5.40 -17.83 49.67
CA GLU A 2 -4.76 -17.01 48.62
C GLU A 2 -5.85 -16.61 47.63
N GLY A 3 -6.04 -15.31 47.44
CA GLY A 3 -7.10 -14.79 46.58
C GLY A 3 -6.88 -15.18 45.12
N CYS A 4 -7.97 -15.30 44.36
CA CYS A 4 -8.02 -15.84 42.98
C CYS A 4 -6.96 -15.28 41.99
N GLY A 5 -6.38 -14.10 42.24
CA GLY A 5 -5.23 -13.55 41.51
C GLY A 5 -5.52 -13.10 40.06
N PHE A 6 -6.60 -13.61 39.47
CA PHE A 6 -7.06 -13.28 38.13
C PHE A 6 -7.62 -11.86 38.08
N SER A 7 -7.19 -11.09 37.07
CA SER A 7 -7.81 -9.82 36.71
C SER A 7 -7.61 -9.54 35.23
N PHE A 8 -8.56 -8.84 34.62
CA PHE A 8 -8.45 -8.33 33.26
C PHE A 8 -8.99 -6.90 33.18
N GLY A 9 -8.52 -6.13 32.19
CA GLY A 9 -8.94 -4.75 32.01
C GLY A 9 -10.38 -4.66 31.50
N LYS A 10 -11.14 -3.66 31.96
CA LYS A 10 -12.54 -3.44 31.54
C LYS A 10 -12.71 -3.10 30.05
N SER A 11 -11.63 -2.68 29.38
CA SER A 11 -11.65 -2.24 27.98
C SER A 11 -10.54 -2.87 27.13
N PRO A 12 -10.51 -4.21 26.94
CA PRO A 12 -9.48 -4.88 26.15
C PRO A 12 -9.49 -4.39 24.70
N ALA A 13 -8.30 -4.11 24.15
CA ALA A 13 -8.09 -3.52 22.81
C ALA A 13 -9.02 -2.33 22.46
N GLY A 14 -9.48 -1.56 23.45
CA GLY A 14 -10.29 -0.37 23.26
C GLY A 14 -11.81 -0.59 23.11
N ARG A 15 -12.30 -1.85 23.16
CA ARG A 15 -13.74 -2.16 23.38
C ARG A 15 -13.98 -2.28 24.88
N THR A 16 -14.93 -1.52 25.43
CA THR A 16 -15.42 -1.77 26.79
C THR A 16 -16.38 -2.96 26.79
N PHE A 17 -16.23 -3.87 27.76
CA PHE A 17 -17.14 -5.01 27.92
C PHE A 17 -18.43 -4.60 28.63
N GLU A 18 -19.55 -5.11 28.15
CA GLU A 18 -20.84 -5.08 28.85
C GLU A 18 -20.88 -6.11 29.99
N LEU A 19 -21.74 -5.88 30.99
CA LEU A 19 -21.81 -6.77 32.17
C LEU A 19 -22.15 -8.22 31.79
N ALA A 20 -23.05 -8.41 30.82
CA ALA A 20 -23.41 -9.74 30.33
C ALA A 20 -22.22 -10.46 29.65
N GLU A 21 -21.37 -9.72 28.94
CA GLU A 21 -20.15 -10.23 28.30
C GLU A 21 -19.11 -10.64 29.34
N VAL A 22 -18.93 -9.82 30.40
CA VAL A 22 -18.07 -10.13 31.55
C VAL A 22 -18.53 -11.40 32.25
N GLU A 23 -19.83 -11.57 32.48
CA GLU A 23 -20.34 -12.78 33.10
C GLU A 23 -20.18 -14.02 32.20
N GLN A 24 -20.42 -13.89 30.89
CA GLN A 24 -20.27 -15.00 29.95
C GLN A 24 -18.82 -15.48 29.89
N VAL A 25 -17.85 -14.57 29.69
CA VAL A 25 -16.43 -14.95 29.62
C VAL A 25 -15.93 -15.55 30.94
N LEU A 26 -16.48 -15.14 32.09
CA LEU A 26 -16.14 -15.73 33.39
C LEU A 26 -16.76 -17.12 33.62
N ARG A 27 -17.97 -17.38 33.09
CA ARG A 27 -18.63 -18.70 33.15
C ARG A 27 -17.99 -19.70 32.20
N ASP A 28 -17.88 -19.30 30.93
CA ASP A 28 -17.60 -20.21 29.82
C ASP A 28 -16.11 -20.22 29.44
N LYS A 29 -15.30 -19.31 30.01
CA LYS A 29 -13.88 -19.06 29.69
C LYS A 29 -13.62 -18.73 28.23
N HIS A 30 -14.66 -18.41 27.47
CA HIS A 30 -14.68 -18.04 26.06
C HIS A 30 -15.78 -17.01 25.83
N ILE A 31 -15.54 -16.04 24.95
CA ILE A 31 -16.57 -15.18 24.37
C ILE A 31 -16.15 -14.71 22.98
N GLY A 32 -17.03 -14.83 21.99
CA GLY A 32 -16.75 -14.42 20.61
C GLY A 32 -17.80 -14.90 19.61
N PRO A 33 -17.69 -14.46 18.34
CA PRO A 33 -16.81 -13.39 17.86
C PRO A 33 -17.37 -12.00 18.19
N LEU A 34 -16.55 -11.15 18.84
CA LEU A 34 -16.91 -9.78 19.20
C LEU A 34 -16.22 -8.77 18.27
N ASP A 35 -16.95 -7.75 17.84
CA ASP A 35 -16.48 -6.68 16.96
C ASP A 35 -15.85 -5.50 17.74
N GLY A 36 -15.60 -4.36 17.08
CA GLY A 36 -15.29 -3.10 17.77
C GLY A 36 -13.90 -2.98 18.42
N PHE A 37 -13.10 -4.04 18.48
CA PHE A 37 -11.71 -3.97 18.93
C PHE A 37 -10.84 -3.14 17.99
N ARG A 38 -9.74 -2.57 18.50
CA ARG A 38 -8.79 -1.75 17.72
C ARG A 38 -7.36 -2.22 17.90
N SER A 39 -6.68 -2.45 16.78
CA SER A 39 -5.28 -2.90 16.79
C SER A 39 -4.34 -1.81 17.30
N LYS A 40 -3.09 -2.17 17.61
CA LYS A 40 -2.04 -1.18 17.98
C LYS A 40 -1.82 -0.09 16.91
N ALA A 41 -2.23 -0.35 15.65
CA ALA A 41 -2.20 0.60 14.55
C ALA A 41 -3.54 1.33 14.32
N GLY A 42 -4.54 1.13 15.17
CA GLY A 42 -5.85 1.79 15.15
C GLY A 42 -6.89 1.19 14.21
N TRP A 43 -6.63 0.03 13.62
CA TRP A 43 -7.55 -0.62 12.68
C TRP A 43 -8.61 -1.43 13.45
N PRO A 44 -9.90 -1.34 13.07
CA PRO A 44 -10.93 -2.17 13.68
C PRO A 44 -10.70 -3.64 13.32
N PHE A 45 -10.93 -4.54 14.28
CA PHE A 45 -10.93 -5.99 14.05
C PHE A 45 -12.04 -6.67 14.87
N VAL A 46 -12.35 -7.90 14.49
CA VAL A 46 -13.25 -8.83 15.20
C VAL A 46 -12.35 -9.91 15.81
N ALA A 47 -12.64 -10.38 17.01
CA ALA A 47 -11.90 -11.48 17.64
C ALA A 47 -12.76 -12.23 18.66
N GLU A 48 -12.33 -13.44 19.02
CA GLU A 48 -12.78 -14.13 20.20
C GLU A 48 -11.81 -13.89 21.36
N MET A 49 -12.25 -14.16 22.59
CA MET A 49 -11.46 -13.95 23.79
C MET A 49 -11.63 -15.14 24.74
N VAL A 50 -10.51 -15.62 25.27
CA VAL A 50 -10.44 -16.85 26.07
C VAL A 50 -9.65 -16.63 27.35
N ILE A 51 -10.05 -17.31 28.43
CA ILE A 51 -9.31 -17.31 29.70
C ILE A 51 -8.48 -18.59 29.77
N LYS A 52 -7.21 -18.49 29.33
CA LYS A 52 -6.23 -19.58 29.40
C LYS A 52 -5.45 -19.52 30.71
N PHE A 53 -4.98 -20.67 31.19
CA PHE A 53 -4.07 -20.72 32.35
C PHE A 53 -2.63 -20.60 31.85
N ASP A 54 -1.92 -19.62 32.40
CA ASP A 54 -0.52 -19.34 32.08
C ASP A 54 0.34 -20.08 33.11
N GLU A 55 1.03 -21.14 32.70
CA GLU A 55 1.82 -22.00 33.60
C GLU A 55 3.08 -21.29 34.16
N GLU A 56 3.60 -20.30 33.44
CA GLU A 56 4.77 -19.50 33.86
C GLU A 56 4.37 -18.49 34.95
N ALA A 57 3.22 -17.82 34.76
CA ALA A 57 2.65 -16.91 35.76
C ALA A 57 1.84 -17.63 36.87
N LYS A 58 1.55 -18.93 36.70
CA LYS A 58 0.65 -19.76 37.53
C LYS A 58 -0.71 -19.12 37.79
N ASN A 59 -1.26 -18.43 36.80
CA ASN A 59 -2.47 -17.63 36.93
C ASN A 59 -3.30 -17.69 35.64
N TYR A 60 -4.59 -17.39 35.73
CA TYR A 60 -5.43 -17.21 34.55
C TYR A 60 -5.11 -15.89 33.85
N LYS A 61 -5.31 -15.88 32.53
CA LYS A 61 -5.00 -14.73 31.68
C LYS A 61 -6.02 -14.68 30.55
N LEU A 62 -6.56 -13.48 30.33
CA LEU A 62 -7.46 -13.22 29.21
C LEU A 62 -6.61 -12.98 27.95
N GLU A 63 -6.75 -13.84 26.96
CA GLU A 63 -6.07 -13.76 25.68
C GLU A 63 -7.08 -13.56 24.55
N PHE A 64 -6.66 -12.88 23.48
CA PHE A 64 -7.42 -12.87 22.25
C PHE A 64 -7.18 -14.20 21.54
N ASP A 65 -8.23 -14.98 21.36
CA ASP A 65 -8.24 -16.06 20.39
C ASP A 65 -8.74 -15.44 19.09
N PHE A 66 -7.84 -15.19 18.15
CA PHE A 66 -8.21 -14.71 16.82
C PHE A 66 -8.76 -15.85 15.94
N GLY A 67 -9.21 -16.94 16.59
CA GLY A 67 -8.89 -18.29 16.14
C GLY A 67 -7.40 -18.45 15.81
N ASP A 68 -7.10 -19.47 15.02
CA ASP A 68 -6.14 -19.23 13.95
C ASP A 68 -6.86 -18.32 12.94
N ASP A 69 -6.53 -17.04 12.84
CA ASP A 69 -7.11 -16.13 11.82
C ASP A 69 -6.51 -16.40 10.41
N LYS A 70 -5.86 -17.56 10.27
CA LYS A 70 -5.75 -18.32 9.02
C LYS A 70 -6.98 -19.19 8.80
N ALA A 71 -7.41 -19.94 9.81
CA ALA A 71 -8.58 -20.83 9.79
C ALA A 71 -9.93 -20.11 9.62
N GLY A 72 -9.96 -18.77 9.60
CA GLY A 72 -11.12 -17.98 9.15
C GLY A 72 -11.32 -17.89 7.61
N GLU A 73 -10.27 -18.18 6.81
CA GLU A 73 -10.38 -18.55 5.38
C GLU A 73 -9.58 -19.85 5.06
N GLU A 74 -9.23 -20.61 6.09
CA GLU A 74 -8.75 -22.00 6.06
C GLU A 74 -9.61 -22.80 7.05
N ASP A 75 -10.93 -22.69 6.91
CA ASP A 75 -11.81 -23.71 7.47
C ASP A 75 -11.27 -25.06 6.95
N GLY A 76 -11.11 -26.02 7.87
CA GLY A 76 -10.68 -27.38 7.52
C GLY A 76 -11.71 -28.11 6.65
N GLU A 77 -12.83 -27.46 6.34
CA GLU A 77 -13.70 -27.71 5.19
C GLU A 77 -12.88 -27.62 3.89
N ILE A 78 -12.24 -28.75 3.60
CA ILE A 78 -11.82 -29.20 2.28
C ILE A 78 -12.78 -28.66 1.21
N ILE A 79 -12.27 -27.79 0.34
CA ILE A 79 -13.12 -27.07 -0.61
C ILE A 79 -13.45 -28.00 -1.78
N ASP A 80 -14.68 -28.53 -1.80
CA ASP A 80 -15.17 -29.29 -2.93
C ASP A 80 -15.64 -28.37 -4.07
N PHE A 81 -14.95 -28.48 -5.21
CA PHE A 81 -15.32 -27.80 -6.46
C PHE A 81 -16.13 -28.71 -7.42
N SER A 82 -16.46 -29.96 -7.05
CA SER A 82 -17.11 -30.94 -7.93
C SER A 82 -18.45 -30.46 -8.51
N ALA A 83 -19.20 -29.67 -7.73
CA ALA A 83 -20.48 -29.09 -8.15
C ALA A 83 -20.33 -27.77 -8.95
N GLN A 84 -19.12 -27.23 -9.10
CA GLN A 84 -18.86 -25.98 -9.80
C GLN A 84 -18.40 -26.18 -11.24
N THR A 85 -18.77 -25.25 -12.11
CA THR A 85 -18.21 -25.18 -13.48
C THR A 85 -16.88 -24.43 -13.48
N ALA A 86 -15.82 -25.08 -13.94
CA ALA A 86 -14.51 -24.44 -14.11
C ALA A 86 -14.56 -23.28 -15.12
N LEU A 87 -13.90 -22.17 -14.79
CA LEU A 87 -13.82 -20.97 -15.63
C LEU A 87 -12.65 -21.00 -16.62
N GLY A 88 -11.75 -21.97 -16.50
CA GLY A 88 -10.60 -22.13 -17.39
C GLY A 88 -9.33 -22.52 -16.65
N ALA A 89 -8.25 -22.67 -17.41
CA ALA A 89 -6.94 -23.04 -16.89
C ALA A 89 -6.23 -21.86 -16.22
N CYS A 90 -5.63 -22.10 -15.07
CA CYS A 90 -4.82 -21.15 -14.33
C CYS A 90 -3.54 -20.81 -15.11
N PRO A 91 -3.25 -19.52 -15.36
CA PRO A 91 -2.07 -19.10 -16.13
C PRO A 91 -0.73 -19.34 -15.42
N LYS A 92 -0.74 -19.81 -14.16
CA LYS A 92 0.46 -20.14 -13.37
C LYS A 92 0.76 -21.65 -13.29
N CYS A 93 -0.25 -22.51 -13.20
CA CYS A 93 -0.07 -23.96 -12.96
C CYS A 93 -0.93 -24.88 -13.84
N GLY A 94 -1.74 -24.32 -14.75
CA GLY A 94 -2.63 -25.07 -15.64
C GLY A 94 -3.83 -25.77 -14.97
N GLY A 95 -3.95 -25.74 -13.64
CA GLY A 95 -5.12 -26.28 -12.94
C GLY A 95 -6.38 -25.43 -13.14
N ASN A 96 -7.56 -25.96 -12.85
CA ASN A 96 -8.82 -25.24 -13.04
C ASN A 96 -8.94 -24.04 -12.09
N VAL A 97 -9.71 -23.04 -12.51
CA VAL A 97 -10.08 -21.86 -11.72
C VAL A 97 -11.59 -21.85 -11.48
N PHE A 98 -11.98 -21.62 -10.21
CA PHE A 98 -13.34 -21.67 -9.71
C PHE A 98 -13.72 -20.37 -8.96
N GLU A 99 -14.99 -20.27 -8.56
CA GLU A 99 -15.46 -19.18 -7.70
C GLU A 99 -15.44 -19.63 -6.24
N HIS A 100 -14.82 -18.83 -5.37
CA HIS A 100 -14.78 -19.09 -3.95
C HIS A 100 -14.88 -17.77 -3.18
N GLY A 101 -15.95 -17.63 -2.37
CA GLY A 101 -16.27 -16.37 -1.69
C GLY A 101 -16.39 -15.20 -2.67
N LYS A 102 -15.55 -14.17 -2.47
CA LYS A 102 -15.47 -12.96 -3.31
C LYS A 102 -14.30 -13.02 -4.32
N ASN A 103 -13.81 -14.21 -4.61
CA ASN A 103 -12.57 -14.44 -5.34
C ASN A 103 -12.72 -15.50 -6.44
N TYR A 104 -11.82 -15.39 -7.41
CA TYR A 104 -11.52 -16.41 -8.39
C TYR A 104 -10.23 -17.11 -7.96
N VAL A 105 -10.29 -18.41 -7.73
CA VAL A 105 -9.25 -19.19 -7.02
C VAL A 105 -8.92 -20.43 -7.85
N CYS A 106 -7.65 -20.86 -7.86
CA CYS A 106 -7.26 -22.10 -8.52
C CYS A 106 -7.51 -23.29 -7.60
N GLU A 107 -7.96 -24.43 -8.14
CA GLU A 107 -8.12 -25.69 -7.40
C GLU A 107 -6.85 -26.10 -6.62
N LYS A 108 -5.67 -25.73 -7.14
CA LYS A 108 -4.36 -26.03 -6.55
C LYS A 108 -3.86 -24.93 -5.60
N SER A 109 -4.58 -23.83 -5.44
CA SER A 109 -4.23 -22.73 -4.51
C SER A 109 -5.02 -22.75 -3.21
N VAL A 110 -5.83 -23.79 -2.98
CA VAL A 110 -6.50 -24.09 -1.71
C VAL A 110 -6.39 -25.58 -1.37
N PRO A 111 -6.58 -25.98 -0.10
CA PRO A 111 -6.72 -27.37 0.28
C PRO A 111 -8.01 -27.99 -0.30
N THR A 112 -7.89 -29.20 -0.87
CA THR A 112 -9.00 -30.01 -1.40
C THR A 112 -8.80 -31.48 -0.99
N ASP A 113 -9.81 -32.36 -1.13
CA ASP A 113 -9.73 -33.79 -0.76
C ASP A 113 -8.53 -34.49 -1.43
N ALA A 114 -8.27 -34.11 -2.68
CA ALA A 114 -7.17 -34.64 -3.49
C ALA A 114 -5.82 -33.96 -3.21
N GLN A 115 -5.81 -32.79 -2.56
CA GLN A 115 -4.62 -31.98 -2.35
C GLN A 115 -4.68 -31.18 -1.04
N ALA A 116 -4.18 -31.76 0.05
CA ALA A 116 -4.09 -31.09 1.36
C ALA A 116 -3.09 -29.93 1.41
N THR A 117 -2.08 -29.91 0.53
CA THR A 117 -1.04 -28.86 0.48
C THR A 117 -1.14 -28.03 -0.81
N PRO A 118 -1.52 -26.74 -0.75
CA PRO A 118 -1.55 -25.87 -1.93
C PRO A 118 -0.21 -25.81 -2.66
N SER A 119 -0.25 -25.90 -3.99
CA SER A 119 0.92 -25.82 -4.88
C SER A 119 0.86 -24.64 -5.86
N CYS A 120 -0.17 -23.80 -5.73
CA CYS A 120 -0.40 -22.57 -6.48
C CYS A 120 -0.82 -21.46 -5.52
N ASP A 121 -0.74 -20.22 -5.97
CA ASP A 121 -1.03 -18.98 -5.25
C ASP A 121 -1.90 -18.02 -6.11
N PHE A 122 -2.46 -18.53 -7.22
CA PHE A 122 -3.38 -17.77 -8.06
C PHE A 122 -4.69 -17.51 -7.29
N LYS A 123 -4.91 -16.23 -6.94
CA LYS A 123 -6.17 -15.68 -6.40
C LYS A 123 -6.39 -14.31 -7.06
N SER A 124 -7.57 -14.12 -7.65
CA SER A 124 -8.03 -12.83 -8.19
C SER A 124 -9.33 -12.42 -7.51
N GLY A 125 -9.68 -11.14 -7.50
CA GLY A 125 -10.93 -10.65 -6.91
C GLY A 125 -12.08 -10.69 -7.90
N GLN A 126 -13.27 -11.10 -7.46
CA GLN A 126 -14.51 -10.91 -8.23
C GLN A 126 -14.92 -9.43 -8.30
N ILE A 127 -14.46 -8.59 -7.37
CA ILE A 127 -14.67 -7.14 -7.39
C ILE A 127 -13.32 -6.45 -7.26
N ILE A 128 -12.93 -5.69 -8.27
CA ILE A 128 -11.67 -4.95 -8.32
C ILE A 128 -11.99 -3.45 -8.46
N LEU A 129 -11.58 -2.64 -7.48
CA LEU A 129 -11.85 -1.19 -7.45
C LEU A 129 -13.32 -0.81 -7.77
N GLN A 130 -14.26 -1.47 -7.10
CA GLN A 130 -15.73 -1.32 -7.27
C GLN A 130 -16.32 -1.85 -8.60
N GLN A 131 -15.51 -2.31 -9.56
CA GLN A 131 -15.99 -2.99 -10.76
C GLN A 131 -16.08 -4.51 -10.49
N PRO A 132 -17.27 -5.13 -10.59
CA PRO A 132 -17.39 -6.58 -10.66
C PRO A 132 -16.74 -7.11 -11.94
N ILE A 133 -16.01 -8.21 -11.82
CA ILE A 133 -15.42 -8.94 -12.94
C ILE A 133 -16.34 -10.15 -13.16
N GLU A 134 -17.08 -10.16 -14.26
CA GLU A 134 -18.02 -11.23 -14.57
C GLU A 134 -17.30 -12.50 -15.04
N ARG A 135 -17.97 -13.65 -14.95
CA ARG A 135 -17.43 -14.97 -15.36
C ARG A 135 -16.82 -14.97 -16.75
N GLU A 136 -17.48 -14.34 -17.72
CA GLU A 136 -17.00 -14.21 -19.11
C GLU A 136 -15.68 -13.43 -19.20
N GLN A 137 -15.50 -12.41 -18.36
CA GLN A 137 -14.27 -11.62 -18.32
C GLN A 137 -13.13 -12.41 -17.67
N MET A 138 -13.42 -13.18 -16.62
CA MET A 138 -12.44 -14.10 -16.04
C MET A 138 -12.06 -15.21 -17.04
N GLN A 139 -13.02 -15.82 -17.73
CA GLN A 139 -12.77 -16.78 -18.81
C GLN A 139 -11.86 -16.19 -19.90
N LYS A 140 -12.10 -14.96 -20.36
CA LYS A 140 -11.22 -14.27 -21.31
C LYS A 140 -9.82 -14.01 -20.75
N LEU A 141 -9.71 -13.59 -19.48
CA LEU A 141 -8.42 -13.39 -18.81
C LEU A 141 -7.60 -14.68 -18.70
N LEU A 142 -8.25 -15.82 -18.42
CA LEU A 142 -7.60 -17.12 -18.34
C LEU A 142 -7.22 -17.66 -19.73
N ALA A 143 -8.08 -17.51 -20.74
CA ALA A 143 -7.87 -18.03 -22.09
C ALA A 143 -6.91 -17.19 -22.95
N THR A 144 -6.94 -15.86 -22.80
CA THR A 144 -6.17 -14.92 -23.66
C THR A 144 -5.11 -14.11 -22.90
N GLY A 145 -5.07 -14.23 -21.58
CA GLY A 145 -4.24 -13.39 -20.71
C GLY A 145 -4.80 -12.00 -20.44
N LYS A 146 -5.95 -11.59 -21.03
CA LYS A 146 -6.56 -10.26 -20.86
C LYS A 146 -8.09 -10.27 -20.83
N THR A 147 -8.70 -9.29 -20.15
CA THR A 147 -10.15 -9.00 -20.24
C THR A 147 -10.46 -8.04 -21.37
N ASP A 148 -11.75 -7.84 -21.66
CA ASP A 148 -12.18 -6.67 -22.44
C ASP A 148 -11.92 -5.36 -21.67
N MET A 149 -12.21 -4.22 -22.32
CA MET A 149 -12.16 -2.90 -21.71
C MET A 149 -13.31 -2.70 -20.72
N LEU A 150 -13.00 -2.72 -19.42
CA LEU A 150 -13.96 -2.50 -18.33
C LEU A 150 -13.94 -1.03 -17.88
N GLU A 151 -15.13 -0.45 -17.68
CA GLU A 151 -15.28 1.01 -17.63
C GLU A 151 -15.62 1.61 -16.26
N LYS A 152 -16.03 0.81 -15.28
CA LYS A 152 -16.56 1.28 -13.99
C LYS A 152 -15.54 1.17 -12.83
N PHE A 153 -14.24 1.02 -13.12
CA PHE A 153 -13.21 1.03 -12.08
C PHE A 153 -13.11 2.41 -11.41
N VAL A 154 -13.18 2.48 -10.09
CA VAL A 154 -13.10 3.75 -9.34
C VAL A 154 -11.75 3.87 -8.64
N SER A 155 -10.94 4.85 -9.05
CA SER A 155 -9.60 5.03 -8.46
C SER A 155 -9.69 5.54 -7.02
N MET A 156 -9.14 4.80 -6.06
CA MET A 156 -9.09 5.23 -4.65
C MET A 156 -8.38 6.58 -4.45
N ARG A 157 -7.44 6.94 -5.33
CA ARG A 157 -6.67 8.20 -5.24
C ARG A 157 -7.45 9.43 -5.71
N THR A 158 -8.28 9.30 -6.74
CA THR A 158 -8.97 10.45 -7.37
C THR A 158 -10.50 10.40 -7.22
N ARG A 159 -11.05 9.27 -6.77
CA ARG A 159 -12.48 8.92 -6.73
C ARG A 159 -13.19 9.13 -8.07
N ARG A 160 -12.46 8.99 -9.17
CA ARG A 160 -12.98 9.07 -10.54
C ARG A 160 -13.02 7.69 -11.16
N ALA A 161 -14.08 7.43 -11.94
CA ALA A 161 -14.16 6.28 -12.81
C ALA A 161 -13.06 6.33 -13.89
N PHE A 162 -12.53 5.17 -14.27
CA PHE A 162 -11.58 5.02 -15.36
C PHE A 162 -11.81 3.70 -16.11
N LYS A 163 -11.38 3.67 -17.38
CA LYS A 163 -11.45 2.49 -18.24
C LYS A 163 -10.10 1.79 -18.28
N ALA A 164 -10.07 0.47 -18.14
CA ALA A 164 -8.87 -0.35 -18.27
C ALA A 164 -9.23 -1.78 -18.68
N MET A 165 -8.26 -2.51 -19.22
CA MET A 165 -8.28 -3.96 -19.30
C MET A 165 -7.54 -4.50 -18.07
N LEU A 166 -7.90 -5.71 -17.64
CA LEU A 166 -7.08 -6.49 -16.71
C LEU A 166 -6.24 -7.44 -17.55
N ALA A 167 -4.95 -7.55 -17.22
CA ALA A 167 -4.00 -8.42 -17.90
C ALA A 167 -3.24 -9.26 -16.87
N TRP A 168 -3.01 -10.54 -17.17
CA TRP A 168 -2.14 -11.38 -16.37
C TRP A 168 -0.67 -10.98 -16.59
N ASP A 169 0.02 -10.67 -15.49
CA ASP A 169 1.45 -10.38 -15.46
C ASP A 169 2.18 -11.61 -14.94
N ALA A 170 2.85 -12.32 -15.84
CA ALA A 170 3.58 -13.54 -15.51
C ALA A 170 4.88 -13.29 -14.72
N GLU A 171 5.48 -12.09 -14.83
CA GLU A 171 6.68 -11.72 -14.05
C GLU A 171 6.29 -11.37 -12.61
N ALA A 172 5.17 -10.64 -12.43
CA ALA A 172 4.66 -10.25 -11.12
C ALA A 172 3.72 -11.29 -10.48
N GLY A 173 3.37 -12.36 -11.20
CA GLY A 173 2.49 -13.44 -10.74
C GLY A 173 1.07 -12.99 -10.37
N LYS A 174 0.53 -11.95 -11.02
CA LYS A 174 -0.76 -11.34 -10.63
C LYS A 174 -1.48 -10.65 -11.77
N VAL A 175 -2.75 -10.31 -11.56
CA VAL A 175 -3.55 -9.50 -12.47
C VAL A 175 -3.23 -8.01 -12.28
N ASN A 176 -2.80 -7.34 -13.35
CA ASN A 176 -2.47 -5.92 -13.40
C ASN A 176 -3.42 -5.16 -14.35
N PHE A 177 -3.44 -3.82 -14.25
CA PHE A 177 -4.21 -2.97 -15.17
C PHE A 177 -3.40 -2.63 -16.42
N GLU A 178 -3.96 -2.93 -17.59
CA GLU A 178 -3.46 -2.48 -18.89
C GLU A 178 -4.38 -1.42 -19.47
N PHE A 179 -3.81 -0.25 -19.81
CA PHE A 179 -4.56 0.87 -20.35
C PHE A 179 -4.35 0.95 -21.86
N ALA A 180 -5.43 1.16 -22.62
CA ALA A 180 -5.32 1.48 -24.03
C ALA A 180 -4.39 2.71 -24.24
N PRO A 181 -3.59 2.75 -25.32
CA PRO A 181 -2.62 3.82 -25.56
C PRO A 181 -3.32 5.19 -25.52
N SER A 182 -2.94 6.01 -24.54
CA SER A 182 -3.64 7.26 -24.28
C SER A 182 -3.40 8.27 -25.41
N LYS A 183 -4.48 8.80 -25.97
CA LYS A 183 -4.42 9.91 -26.97
C LYS A 183 -3.75 11.18 -26.42
N PHE A 184 -3.61 11.27 -25.10
CA PHE A 184 -2.75 12.26 -24.45
C PHE A 184 -1.37 11.65 -24.22
N PRO A 185 -0.27 12.34 -24.61
CA PRO A 185 1.08 11.83 -24.37
C PRO A 185 1.29 11.61 -22.86
N PRO A 186 2.04 10.58 -22.45
CA PRO A 186 2.33 10.34 -21.05
C PRO A 186 2.96 11.61 -20.47
N ARG A 187 2.27 12.25 -19.51
CA ARG A 187 2.81 13.43 -18.81
C ARG A 187 4.13 12.99 -18.19
N LYS A 188 5.24 13.59 -18.65
CA LYS A 188 6.59 13.34 -18.13
C LYS A 188 6.60 13.45 -16.60
N THR A 189 6.49 12.31 -15.93
CA THR A 189 6.96 12.16 -14.56
C THR A 189 8.48 12.21 -14.64
N ALA A 190 9.10 13.00 -13.76
CA ALA A 190 10.54 13.19 -13.78
C ALA A 190 11.25 11.92 -13.28
N ALA A 191 11.57 11.02 -14.20
CA ALA A 191 12.37 9.82 -13.96
C ALA A 191 13.30 9.55 -15.15
N ALA A 192 14.45 8.96 -14.85
CA ALA A 192 15.46 8.48 -15.80
C ALA A 192 16.06 9.53 -16.76
N THR A 193 16.98 10.35 -16.22
CA THR A 193 18.12 10.85 -17.00
C THR A 193 18.98 9.65 -17.43
N LYS A 194 18.71 9.05 -18.60
CA LYS A 194 19.71 8.25 -19.31
C LYS A 194 20.43 9.14 -20.32
N ARG A 195 21.75 9.25 -20.15
CA ARG A 195 22.67 9.82 -21.13
C ARG A 195 22.56 9.03 -22.44
N GLY A 196 22.50 9.73 -23.57
CA GLY A 196 22.61 9.20 -24.93
C GLY A 196 22.86 10.38 -25.86
N ALA A 197 23.93 10.33 -26.64
CA ALA A 197 24.44 11.51 -27.36
C ALA A 197 23.60 11.87 -28.60
N ALA A 198 23.64 13.15 -28.97
CA ALA A 198 23.29 13.60 -30.33
C ALA A 198 24.45 13.27 -31.30
N PRO A 199 24.24 13.38 -32.63
CA PRO A 199 24.31 14.71 -33.24
C PRO A 199 23.26 15.03 -34.33
N ALA A 200 22.97 16.34 -34.38
CA ALA A 200 22.63 17.21 -35.51
C ALA A 200 22.11 16.68 -36.87
N THR A 201 21.06 17.33 -37.36
CA THR A 201 20.99 18.11 -38.63
C THR A 201 19.66 18.92 -38.59
N THR A 202 19.62 20.26 -38.64
CA THR A 202 19.66 21.15 -39.83
C THR A 202 18.73 20.68 -40.96
N THR A 203 17.79 21.45 -41.53
CA THR A 203 17.55 22.92 -41.55
C THR A 203 16.09 23.21 -42.01
N PRO A 204 15.57 24.46 -42.03
CA PRO A 204 14.12 24.73 -42.10
C PRO A 204 13.54 24.85 -43.52
N SER A 205 12.21 24.85 -43.62
CA SER A 205 11.49 25.43 -44.77
C SER A 205 10.52 26.53 -44.32
N LYS A 206 10.49 27.62 -45.09
CA LYS A 206 9.83 28.90 -44.78
C LYS A 206 9.19 29.47 -46.05
N ALA A 207 7.87 29.44 -46.15
CA ALA A 207 7.10 30.05 -47.25
C ALA A 207 5.78 30.61 -46.66
N LYS A 208 5.58 31.93 -46.60
CA LYS A 208 5.04 32.82 -47.68
C LYS A 208 3.50 32.69 -47.77
N LYS A 209 2.69 33.77 -47.87
CA LYS A 209 2.95 35.22 -47.98
C LYS A 209 1.62 36.01 -47.75
N ALA A 210 1.70 37.29 -47.35
CA ALA A 210 0.81 38.41 -47.77
C ALA A 210 -0.72 38.39 -47.38
N THR A 211 -1.46 39.51 -47.20
CA THR A 211 -1.16 40.96 -47.30
C THR A 211 -2.21 41.86 -46.57
N THR A 212 -1.73 42.93 -45.91
CA THR A 212 -2.32 44.29 -45.73
C THR A 212 -3.77 44.52 -45.25
N LYS A 213 -3.92 45.34 -44.18
CA LYS A 213 -4.40 46.75 -44.25
C LYS A 213 -4.17 47.56 -42.95
N LYS A 214 -4.22 48.89 -43.07
CA LYS A 214 -4.04 49.96 -42.06
C LYS A 214 -5.42 50.66 -41.82
N ALA A 215 -5.72 51.46 -40.78
CA ALA A 215 -4.91 51.98 -39.66
C ALA A 215 -5.80 52.46 -38.47
N VAL A 216 -5.19 52.61 -37.27
CA VAL A 216 -5.41 53.66 -36.24
C VAL A 216 -6.85 53.98 -35.73
N LYS A 217 -7.12 53.69 -34.44
CA LYS A 217 -7.28 54.71 -33.39
C LYS A 217 -7.10 54.15 -31.96
N THR A 218 -6.76 55.04 -31.04
CA THR A 218 -6.30 54.80 -29.66
C THR A 218 -7.40 54.69 -28.61
N THR A 219 -7.23 53.79 -27.63
CA THR A 219 -7.60 53.97 -26.21
C THR A 219 -6.61 53.20 -25.32
N ALA A 220 -6.45 53.64 -24.08
CA ALA A 220 -5.40 53.19 -23.16
C ALA A 220 -5.87 52.09 -22.17
N ASP A 221 -4.94 51.66 -21.31
CA ASP A 221 -5.16 50.97 -20.03
C ASP A 221 -5.72 49.53 -20.01
N LYS A 222 -4.81 48.55 -20.12
CA LYS A 222 -4.24 47.88 -18.92
C LYS A 222 -3.20 46.81 -19.28
N VAL A 223 -1.98 46.96 -18.76
CA VAL A 223 -0.95 45.90 -18.82
C VAL A 223 -1.27 44.83 -17.76
N THR A 224 -1.98 43.77 -18.15
CA THR A 224 -2.10 42.56 -17.32
C THR A 224 -0.85 41.69 -17.46
N LYS A 225 0.12 42.00 -16.59
CA LYS A 225 1.34 41.21 -16.32
C LYS A 225 1.02 39.70 -16.28
N PRO A 226 1.78 38.82 -16.96
CA PRO A 226 1.51 37.39 -16.95
C PRO A 226 1.53 36.84 -15.52
N LYS A 227 0.43 36.19 -15.13
CA LYS A 227 0.20 35.75 -13.76
C LYS A 227 1.15 34.61 -13.42
N ALA A 228 2.12 34.89 -12.56
CA ALA A 228 3.12 33.92 -12.11
C ALA A 228 2.45 32.64 -11.55
N PRO A 229 3.07 31.46 -11.72
CA PRO A 229 2.50 30.20 -11.24
C PRO A 229 2.25 30.26 -9.74
N ARG A 230 1.06 29.79 -9.34
CA ARG A 230 0.54 29.85 -7.96
C ARG A 230 1.51 29.14 -7.01
N LYS A 231 2.24 29.91 -6.20
CA LYS A 231 3.14 29.41 -5.15
C LYS A 231 2.31 28.57 -4.18
N THR A 232 2.44 27.24 -4.25
CA THR A 232 1.89 26.36 -3.22
C THR A 232 2.69 26.58 -1.94
N THR A 233 2.01 26.82 -0.83
CA THR A 233 2.60 27.18 0.46
C THR A 233 3.38 26.04 1.15
N ALA A 234 3.53 24.90 0.47
CA ALA A 234 4.41 23.79 0.86
C ALA A 234 5.86 23.93 0.34
N ALA A 235 6.16 24.95 -0.46
CA ALA A 235 7.48 25.19 -1.06
C ALA A 235 8.39 26.14 -0.26
N SER A 236 8.14 26.31 1.04
CA SER A 236 9.11 26.88 1.97
C SER A 236 10.15 25.81 2.28
N GLY A 237 11.33 25.91 1.69
CA GLY A 237 12.47 25.09 2.10
C GLY A 237 12.79 25.36 3.56
N LYS A 238 12.93 24.31 4.37
CA LYS A 238 13.30 24.44 5.79
C LYS A 238 14.82 24.44 5.90
N THR A 239 15.36 25.24 6.80
CA THR A 239 16.80 25.31 7.02
C THR A 239 17.23 24.15 7.91
N PRO A 240 18.18 23.29 7.48
CA PRO A 240 18.71 22.25 8.34
C PRO A 240 19.60 22.87 9.44
N SER A 241 19.46 22.38 10.67
CA SER A 241 20.41 22.67 11.76
C SER A 241 21.84 22.26 11.37
N ALA A 242 22.86 22.84 12.01
CA ALA A 242 24.27 22.58 11.70
C ALA A 242 24.63 21.07 11.67
N ALA A 243 24.15 20.29 12.64
CA ALA A 243 24.37 18.84 12.70
C ALA A 243 23.77 18.12 11.48
N LEU A 244 22.53 18.44 11.10
CA LEU A 244 21.88 17.86 9.91
C LEU A 244 22.55 18.35 8.61
N ALA A 245 22.95 19.62 8.56
CA ALA A 245 23.65 20.21 7.42
C ALA A 245 25.01 19.54 7.13
N ALA A 246 25.71 19.04 8.15
CA ALA A 246 26.95 18.27 8.01
C ALA A 246 26.75 16.91 7.29
N VAL A 247 25.50 16.43 7.20
CA VAL A 247 25.13 15.16 6.53
C VAL A 247 24.50 15.42 5.16
N ILE A 248 23.60 16.41 5.05
CA ILE A 248 22.79 16.62 3.82
C ILE A 248 23.04 17.93 3.08
N GLY A 249 23.98 18.77 3.55
CA GLY A 249 24.23 20.13 3.07
C GLY A 249 23.34 21.18 3.74
N ALA A 250 23.79 22.44 3.73
CA ALA A 250 23.14 23.57 4.41
C ALA A 250 21.95 24.20 3.65
N ASP A 251 21.72 23.81 2.39
CA ASP A 251 20.68 24.42 1.55
C ASP A 251 19.28 24.25 2.14
N ALA A 252 18.46 25.31 2.07
CA ALA A 252 17.05 25.27 2.49
C ALA A 252 16.27 24.24 1.65
N ILE A 253 15.74 23.22 2.31
CA ILE A 253 15.32 21.97 1.65
C ILE A 253 13.95 21.50 2.17
N ALA A 254 13.12 20.96 1.27
CA ALA A 254 11.81 20.43 1.64
C ALA A 254 11.97 19.12 2.43
N ARG A 255 11.15 18.89 3.47
CA ARG A 255 11.21 17.70 4.34
C ARG A 255 11.23 16.34 3.59
N PRO A 256 10.52 16.14 2.45
CA PRO A 256 10.66 14.91 1.66
C PRO A 256 12.06 14.70 1.05
N GLN A 257 12.75 15.79 0.68
CA GLN A 257 14.11 15.74 0.13
C GLN A 257 15.16 15.56 1.24
N VAL A 258 14.89 16.06 2.47
CA VAL A 258 15.69 15.75 3.67
C VAL A 258 15.71 14.25 3.94
N MET A 259 14.53 13.62 3.96
CA MET A 259 14.40 12.16 4.13
C MET A 259 15.16 11.39 3.06
N LYS A 260 15.08 11.84 1.80
CA LYS A 260 15.83 11.22 0.69
C LYS A 260 17.34 11.33 0.92
N LYS A 261 17.88 12.52 1.16
CA LYS A 261 19.33 12.72 1.36
C LYS A 261 19.87 11.94 2.58
N LEU A 262 19.10 11.88 3.68
CA LEU A 262 19.43 11.03 4.84
C LEU A 262 19.53 9.56 4.44
N TRP A 263 18.55 9.02 3.71
CA TRP A 263 18.59 7.64 3.23
C TRP A 263 19.71 7.36 2.23
N ASP A 264 20.02 8.31 1.35
CA ASP A 264 21.15 8.21 0.42
C ASP A 264 22.49 8.13 1.21
N TYR A 265 22.66 8.94 2.26
CA TYR A 265 23.83 8.87 3.16
C TYR A 265 23.91 7.55 3.94
N ILE A 266 22.81 7.10 4.54
CA ILE A 266 22.72 5.86 5.32
C ILE A 266 23.10 4.65 4.46
N LYS A 267 22.67 4.62 3.20
CA LYS A 267 23.04 3.55 2.25
C LYS A 267 24.48 3.65 1.79
N ALA A 268 24.98 4.85 1.49
CA ALA A 268 26.36 5.06 1.05
C ALA A 268 27.39 4.62 2.11
N ASN A 269 27.07 4.78 3.39
CA ASN A 269 27.95 4.43 4.51
C ASN A 269 27.62 3.05 5.15
N ASN A 270 26.72 2.26 4.55
CA ASN A 270 26.28 0.94 5.05
C ASN A 270 25.77 0.95 6.51
N LEU A 271 25.05 1.99 6.90
CA LEU A 271 24.61 2.23 8.28
C LEU A 271 23.27 1.57 8.66
N GLN A 272 22.74 0.67 7.82
CA GLN A 272 21.62 -0.20 8.24
C GLN A 272 22.16 -1.35 9.07
N ASP A 273 21.44 -1.74 10.11
CA ASP A 273 21.84 -2.90 10.91
C ASP A 273 21.73 -4.19 10.09
N ALA A 274 22.74 -5.07 10.23
CA ALA A 274 22.85 -6.30 9.45
C ALA A 274 21.83 -7.38 9.89
N LYS A 275 21.35 -7.32 11.13
CA LYS A 275 20.37 -8.25 11.70
C LYS A 275 18.95 -7.69 11.59
N ASP A 276 18.76 -6.38 11.86
CA ASP A 276 17.48 -5.69 11.66
C ASP A 276 17.58 -4.53 10.65
N LYS A 277 17.20 -4.78 9.40
CA LYS A 277 17.18 -3.78 8.32
C LYS A 277 16.21 -2.60 8.54
N ARG A 278 15.43 -2.59 9.63
CA ARG A 278 14.57 -1.46 10.05
C ARG A 278 15.30 -0.48 10.97
N SER A 279 16.44 -0.90 11.52
CA SER A 279 17.30 -0.15 12.43
C SER A 279 18.52 0.43 11.71
N ILE A 280 18.91 1.63 12.13
CA ILE A 280 19.94 2.46 11.51
C ILE A 280 20.94 2.82 12.60
N ASN A 281 22.18 2.34 12.43
CA ASN A 281 23.28 2.55 13.35
C ASN A 281 23.93 3.91 13.07
N ALA A 282 24.03 4.76 14.09
CA ALA A 282 24.57 6.12 13.93
C ALA A 282 26.09 6.08 13.75
N ASP A 283 26.59 6.71 12.68
CA ASP A 283 27.99 7.12 12.61
C ASP A 283 28.19 8.41 13.41
N ALA A 284 29.43 8.90 13.55
CA ALA A 284 29.74 10.10 14.33
C ALA A 284 28.95 11.35 13.90
N LYS A 285 28.53 11.45 12.63
CA LYS A 285 27.73 12.59 12.14
C LYS A 285 26.24 12.41 12.38
N LEU A 286 25.71 11.21 12.18
CA LEU A 286 24.32 10.90 12.49
C LEU A 286 24.07 10.84 14.00
N LEU A 287 25.06 10.56 14.84
CA LEU A 287 24.92 10.55 16.30
C LEU A 287 24.47 11.92 16.83
N GLU A 288 25.09 12.99 16.33
CA GLU A 288 24.73 14.39 16.61
C GLU A 288 23.32 14.77 16.11
N VAL A 289 22.82 14.09 15.08
CA VAL A 289 21.46 14.29 14.52
C VAL A 289 20.42 13.42 15.21
N PHE A 290 20.81 12.23 15.68
CA PHE A 290 19.90 11.23 16.23
C PHE A 290 19.78 11.32 17.76
N GLY A 291 20.82 11.81 18.44
CA GLY A 291 20.91 11.86 19.91
C GLY A 291 21.02 10.46 20.56
N LYS A 292 21.15 9.39 19.76
CA LYS A 292 21.26 8.00 20.22
C LYS A 292 21.97 7.13 19.17
N PRO A 293 22.64 6.04 19.58
CA PRO A 293 23.47 5.22 18.69
C PRO A 293 22.69 4.40 17.66
N GLN A 294 21.37 4.21 17.84
CA GLN A 294 20.52 3.48 16.89
C GLN A 294 19.12 4.08 16.83
N VAL A 295 18.60 4.31 15.62
CA VAL A 295 17.23 4.79 15.37
C VAL A 295 16.48 3.81 14.46
N THR A 296 15.16 3.75 14.60
CA THR A 296 14.30 3.06 13.63
C THR A 296 13.81 4.02 12.54
N MET A 297 13.37 3.48 11.40
CA MET A 297 12.77 4.27 10.30
C MET A 297 11.61 5.19 10.77
N PHE A 298 10.84 4.77 11.77
CA PHE A 298 9.71 5.56 12.29
C PHE A 298 10.18 6.79 13.08
N GLU A 299 11.27 6.66 13.83
CA GLU A 299 11.85 7.74 14.62
C GLU A 299 12.60 8.75 13.75
N LEU A 300 13.28 8.29 12.68
CA LEU A 300 14.05 9.12 11.75
C LEU A 300 13.24 10.31 11.22
N ALA A 301 11.96 10.09 10.87
CA ALA A 301 11.08 11.14 10.37
C ALA A 301 10.73 12.19 11.44
N GLY A 302 10.61 11.78 12.71
CA GLY A 302 10.38 12.66 13.86
C GLY A 302 11.62 13.45 14.22
N ILE A 303 12.77 12.76 14.33
CA ILE A 303 14.09 13.33 14.61
C ILE A 303 14.44 14.42 13.60
N ALA A 304 14.44 14.11 12.30
CA ALA A 304 14.74 15.12 11.27
C ALA A 304 13.75 16.30 11.28
N GLY A 305 12.53 16.11 11.82
CA GLY A 305 11.59 17.22 12.03
C GLY A 305 12.07 18.24 13.06
N LYS A 306 12.82 17.81 14.09
CA LYS A 306 13.42 18.69 15.12
C LYS A 306 14.60 19.51 14.56
N HIS A 307 15.30 18.97 13.57
CA HIS A 307 16.49 19.58 12.96
C HIS A 307 16.17 20.48 11.74
N LEU A 308 14.91 20.89 11.56
CA LEU A 308 14.45 21.69 10.41
C LEU A 308 13.57 22.88 10.83
N SER A 309 14.13 24.10 10.79
CA SER A 309 13.40 25.36 10.96
C SER A 309 12.68 25.80 9.68
#